data_AF-A0A349SFP1-F1
#
_entry.id   AF-A0A349SFP1-F1
#
_cell.length_a   1.000
_cell.length_b   1.000
_cell.length_c   1.000
_cell.angle_alpha   90.00
_cell.angle_beta   90.00
_cell.angle_gamma   90.00
#
_symmetry.space_group_name_H-M   'P 1'
#
loop_
_entity.id
_entity.type
_entity.pdbx_description
1 polymer ?
#
loop_
_entity_poly.entity_id
_entity_poly.type
_entity_poly.pdbx_seq_one_letter_code
_entity_poly.pdbx_strand_id
1 'polypeptide(L)'
;MSQKEQFKQLRDRIDKIDDQLLGLLNERAGCALAIGAVKETTAGAVVYRPEREAQILRRVIKASAGPLTPTQVTGIYREIISACRSGEEKPKVAVLGPVGTYSEMAAVKHFGQEVAI
;
A
#
# COMPACT_ATOMS: atom_id res chain seq x y z
N MET A 1 -27.75 -1.34 -29.11
CA MET A 1 -26.95 -0.38 -28.31
C MET A 1 -25.73 -0.01 -29.12
N SER A 2 -25.40 1.27 -29.21
CA SER A 2 -24.19 1.73 -29.90
C SER A 2 -22.95 1.32 -29.09
N GLN A 3 -21.85 0.94 -29.75
CA GLN A 3 -20.57 0.66 -29.07
C GLN A 3 -20.18 1.80 -28.11
N LYS A 4 -20.51 3.05 -28.46
CA LYS A 4 -20.27 4.25 -27.65
C LYS A 4 -21.02 4.23 -26.32
N GLU A 5 -22.23 3.67 -26.29
CA GLU A 5 -23.03 3.53 -25.06
C GLU A 5 -22.49 2.41 -24.16
N GLN A 6 -22.02 1.31 -24.75
CA GLN A 6 -21.40 0.22 -24.00
C GLN A 6 -20.08 0.68 -23.34
N PHE A 7 -19.23 1.42 -24.05
CA PHE A 7 -18.03 2.02 -23.46
C PHE A 7 -18.36 2.98 -22.32
N LYS A 8 -19.41 3.79 -22.46
CA LYS A 8 -19.84 4.70 -21.41
C LYS A 8 -20.29 3.95 -20.16
N GLN A 9 -21.14 2.93 -20.32
CA GLN A 9 -21.60 2.11 -19.19
C GLN A 9 -20.45 1.41 -18.44
N LEU A 10 -19.43 0.94 -19.16
CA LEU A 10 -18.25 0.33 -18.54
C LEU A 10 -17.41 1.36 -17.78
N ARG A 11 -17.23 2.57 -18.31
CA ARG A 11 -16.52 3.66 -17.60
C ARG A 11 -17.27 4.10 -16.36
N ASP A 12 -18.57 4.34 -16.46
CA ASP A 12 -19.42 4.69 -15.31
C ASP A 12 -19.38 3.61 -14.22
N ARG A 13 -19.15 2.34 -14.62
CA ARG A 13 -18.96 1.23 -13.68
C ARG A 13 -17.58 1.27 -13.02
N ILE A 14 -16.53 1.61 -13.76
CA ILE A 14 -15.17 1.77 -13.23
C ILE A 14 -15.16 2.92 -12.22
N ASP A 15 -15.70 4.08 -12.56
CA ASP A 15 -15.71 5.26 -11.68
C ASP A 15 -16.38 4.95 -10.33
N LYS A 16 -17.50 4.22 -10.36
CA LYS A 16 -18.19 3.77 -9.12
C LYS A 16 -17.35 2.80 -8.29
N ILE A 17 -16.56 1.94 -8.93
CA ILE A 17 -15.66 1.03 -8.22
C ILE A 17 -14.52 1.83 -7.59
N ASP A 18 -13.99 2.81 -8.31
CA ASP A 18 -12.90 3.66 -7.82
C ASP A 18 -13.33 4.51 -6.62
N ASP A 19 -14.55 5.05 -6.62
CA ASP A 19 -15.14 5.75 -5.46
C ASP A 19 -15.23 4.83 -4.24
N GLN A 20 -15.65 3.58 -4.44
CA GLN A 20 -15.72 2.57 -3.37
C GLN A 20 -14.33 2.19 -2.85
N LEU A 21 -13.35 2.02 -3.76
CA LEU A 21 -11.97 1.76 -3.39
C LEU A 21 -11.40 2.89 -2.55
N LEU A 22 -11.61 4.14 -2.96
CA LEU A 22 -11.14 5.31 -2.22
C LEU A 22 -11.75 5.38 -0.81
N GLY A 23 -13.05 5.10 -0.68
CA GLY A 23 -13.72 5.01 0.62
C GLY A 23 -13.08 3.96 1.54
N LEU A 24 -12.87 2.75 1.02
CA LEU A 24 -12.24 1.65 1.77
C LEU A 24 -10.78 1.93 2.13
N LEU A 25 -10.04 2.61 1.25
CA LEU A 25 -8.65 3.02 1.51
C LEU A 25 -8.57 4.05 2.63
N ASN A 26 -9.48 5.03 2.64
CA ASN A 26 -9.57 6.03 3.71
C ASN A 26 -9.94 5.39 5.05
N GLU A 27 -10.90 4.47 5.07
CA GLU A 27 -11.26 3.72 6.28
C GLU A 27 -10.07 2.90 6.80
N ARG A 28 -9.35 2.22 5.90
CA ARG A 28 -8.13 1.48 6.24
C ARG A 28 -7.03 2.40 6.81
N ALA A 29 -6.83 3.58 6.23
CA ALA A 29 -5.89 4.57 6.72
C ALA A 29 -6.29 5.07 8.12
N GLY A 30 -7.58 5.35 8.34
CA GLY A 30 -8.12 5.70 9.66
C GLY A 30 -7.86 4.63 10.71
N CYS A 31 -8.02 3.35 10.36
CA CYS A 31 -7.68 2.23 11.25
C CYS A 31 -6.18 2.19 11.57
N ALA A 32 -5.32 2.43 10.58
CA ALA A 32 -3.86 2.46 10.78
C ALA A 32 -3.46 3.61 11.73
N LEU A 33 -4.05 4.80 11.57
CA LEU A 33 -3.83 5.95 12.46
C LEU A 33 -4.30 5.67 13.89
N ALA A 34 -5.48 5.06 14.07
CA ALA A 34 -5.99 4.68 15.38
C ALA A 34 -5.08 3.66 16.08
N ILE A 35 -4.54 2.69 15.32
CA ILE A 35 -3.55 1.74 15.83
C ILE A 35 -2.25 2.45 16.23
N GLY A 36 -1.80 3.43 15.42
CA GLY A 36 -0.64 4.27 15.75
C GLY A 36 -0.82 5.03 17.06
N ALA A 37 -1.97 5.69 17.25
CA ALA A 37 -2.28 6.44 18.46
C ALA A 37 -2.26 5.56 19.74
N VAL A 38 -2.77 4.33 19.66
CA VAL A 38 -2.73 3.37 20.78
C VAL A 38 -1.31 2.91 21.10
N LYS A 39 -0.44 2.79 20.08
CA LYS A 39 0.96 2.41 20.27
C LYS A 39 1.78 3.55 20.88
N GLU A 40 1.54 4.81 20.54
CA GLU A 40 2.24 5.96 21.15
C GLU A 40 1.98 6.05 22.66
N THR A 41 0.80 5.64 23.12
CA THR A 41 0.49 5.59 24.55
C THR A 41 1.16 4.41 25.27
N THR A 42 1.71 3.45 24.53
CA THR A 42 2.34 2.24 25.07
C THR A 42 3.85 2.29 24.86
N ALA A 43 4.60 2.74 25.88
CA ALA A 43 6.05 2.84 25.82
C ALA A 43 6.71 1.53 25.35
N GLY A 44 7.45 1.58 24.23
CA GLY A 44 8.22 0.46 23.69
C GLY A 44 7.57 -0.34 22.55
N ALA A 45 6.43 0.08 22.01
CA ALA A 45 5.82 -0.58 20.86
C ALA A 45 6.67 -0.39 19.58
N VAL A 46 7.30 -1.47 19.11
CA VAL A 46 8.07 -1.50 17.84
C VAL A 46 7.23 -0.93 16.70
N VAL A 47 7.69 0.21 16.16
CA VAL A 47 7.01 1.05 15.17
C VAL A 47 6.89 0.32 13.81
N TYR A 48 7.93 -0.44 13.42
CA TYR A 48 7.97 -1.16 12.15
C TYR A 48 7.92 -2.68 12.34
N ARG A 49 6.85 -3.33 11.85
CA ARG A 49 6.68 -4.79 11.93
C ARG A 49 6.61 -5.43 10.53
N PRO A 50 7.76 -5.74 9.91
CA PRO A 50 7.81 -6.32 8.56
C PRO A 50 7.08 -7.67 8.47
N GLU A 51 7.01 -8.42 9.57
CA GLU A 51 6.24 -9.67 9.64
C GLU A 51 4.74 -9.44 9.35
N ARG A 52 4.16 -8.36 9.87
CA ARG A 52 2.73 -8.05 9.67
C ARG A 52 2.42 -7.76 8.20
N GLU A 53 3.32 -7.08 7.51
CA GLU A 53 3.20 -6.79 6.09
C GLU A 53 3.29 -8.06 5.24
N ALA A 54 4.26 -8.92 5.55
CA ALA A 54 4.39 -10.22 4.92
C ALA A 54 3.13 -11.08 5.11
N GLN A 55 2.52 -11.05 6.30
CA GLN A 55 1.25 -11.74 6.57
C GLN A 55 0.10 -11.17 5.73
N ILE A 56 -0.03 -9.84 5.64
CA ILE A 56 -1.07 -9.19 4.82
C ILE A 56 -0.89 -9.58 3.35
N LEU A 57 0.31 -9.45 2.81
CA LEU A 57 0.61 -9.80 1.41
C LEU A 57 0.30 -11.26 1.13
N ARG A 58 0.73 -12.20 1.99
CA ARG A 58 0.39 -13.63 1.85
C ARG A 58 -1.11 -13.87 1.84
N ARG A 59 -1.86 -13.22 2.75
CA ARG A 59 -3.32 -13.36 2.83
C ARG A 59 -4.00 -12.87 1.56
N VAL A 60 -3.59 -11.71 1.05
CA VAL A 60 -4.19 -11.09 -0.12
C VAL A 60 -3.86 -11.87 -1.39
N ILE A 61 -2.61 -12.32 -1.55
CA ILE A 61 -2.21 -13.19 -2.68
C ILE A 61 -3.06 -14.46 -2.68
N LYS A 62 -3.23 -15.10 -1.52
CA LYS A 62 -4.05 -16.33 -1.40
C LYS A 62 -5.54 -16.08 -1.70
N ALA A 63 -6.04 -14.88 -1.39
CA ALA A 63 -7.42 -14.48 -1.67
C ALA A 63 -7.64 -13.97 -3.11
N SER A 64 -6.57 -13.73 -3.87
CA SER A 64 -6.66 -13.25 -5.25
C SER A 64 -7.13 -14.37 -6.18
N ALA A 65 -8.41 -14.34 -6.55
CA ALA A 65 -9.01 -15.21 -7.57
C ALA A 65 -9.38 -14.44 -8.86
N GLY A 66 -8.92 -13.20 -8.99
CA GLY A 66 -9.27 -12.29 -10.09
C GLY A 66 -8.28 -12.29 -11.26
N PRO A 67 -8.50 -11.40 -12.26
CA PRO A 67 -7.65 -11.29 -13.45
C PRO A 67 -6.25 -10.69 -13.19
N LEU A 68 -5.99 -10.22 -11.96
CA LEU A 68 -4.70 -9.65 -11.58
C LEU A 68 -3.71 -10.75 -11.19
N THR A 69 -2.47 -10.62 -11.66
CA THR A 69 -1.39 -11.53 -11.28
C THR A 69 -0.95 -11.30 -9.83
N PRO A 70 -0.40 -12.33 -9.15
CA PRO A 70 0.10 -12.18 -7.78
C PRO A 70 1.10 -11.03 -7.59
N THR A 71 1.94 -10.78 -8.58
CA THR A 71 2.92 -9.68 -8.57
C THR A 71 2.25 -8.30 -8.64
N GLN A 72 1.22 -8.14 -9.46
CA GLN A 72 0.44 -6.89 -9.54
C GLN A 72 -0.30 -6.60 -8.23
N VAL A 73 -0.95 -7.62 -7.65
CA VAL A 73 -1.62 -7.50 -6.36
C VAL A 73 -0.63 -7.13 -5.25
N THR A 74 0.55 -7.74 -5.26
CA THR A 74 1.62 -7.42 -4.30
C THR A 74 2.06 -5.96 -4.42
N GLY A 75 2.26 -5.45 -5.64
CA GLY A 75 2.65 -4.06 -5.88
C GLY A 75 1.61 -3.08 -5.34
N ILE A 76 0.34 -3.28 -5.68
CA ILE A 76 -0.77 -2.43 -5.23
C ILE A 76 -0.85 -2.41 -3.70
N TYR A 77 -0.81 -3.58 -3.06
CA TYR A 77 -0.93 -3.65 -1.60
C TYR A 77 0.28 -3.11 -0.86
N ARG A 78 1.49 -3.16 -1.44
CA ARG A 78 2.66 -2.49 -0.87
C ARG A 78 2.49 -0.99 -0.83
N GLU A 79 2.03 -0.38 -1.91
CA GLU A 79 1.77 1.06 -1.95
C GLU A 79 0.66 1.46 -0.98
N ILE A 80 -0.43 0.66 -0.90
CA ILE A 80 -1.50 0.88 0.08
C ILE A 80 -0.98 0.79 1.53
N ILE A 81 -0.09 -0.17 1.82
CA ILE A 81 0.58 -0.27 3.13
C ILE A 81 1.47 0.96 3.38
N SER A 82 2.27 1.36 2.38
CA SER A 82 3.18 2.50 2.44
C SER A 82 2.42 3.81 2.71
N ALA A 83 1.34 4.08 1.96
CA ALA A 83 0.51 5.26 2.10
C ALA A 83 -0.16 5.37 3.48
N CYS A 84 -0.58 4.23 4.05
CA CYS A 84 -1.18 4.22 5.39
C CYS A 84 -0.15 4.35 6.53
N ARG A 85 1.15 4.40 6.21
CA ARG A 85 2.23 4.58 7.19
C ARG A 85 2.50 6.05 7.51
N SER A 86 1.74 7.00 6.97
CA SER A 86 2.00 8.45 7.12
C SER A 86 1.83 9.05 8.53
N GLY A 87 1.47 8.23 9.54
CA GLY A 87 1.51 8.61 10.96
C GLY A 87 2.60 7.89 11.79
N GLU A 88 3.37 6.98 11.18
CA GLU A 88 4.47 6.25 11.82
C GLU A 88 5.80 6.78 11.25
N GLU A 89 6.86 6.86 12.06
CA GLU A 89 8.16 7.36 11.60
C GLU A 89 8.61 6.58 10.35
N LYS A 90 8.88 7.30 9.24
CA LYS A 90 9.30 6.69 7.97
C LYS A 90 10.49 5.76 8.24
N PRO A 91 10.49 4.51 7.73
CA PRO A 91 11.64 3.63 7.89
C PRO A 91 12.87 4.32 7.29
N LYS A 92 13.88 4.54 8.14
CA LYS A 92 15.18 5.10 7.75
C LYS A 92 16.07 3.96 7.27
N VAL A 93 16.49 4.02 6.03
CA VAL A 93 17.30 2.97 5.40
C VAL A 93 18.59 3.59 4.88
N ALA A 94 19.72 3.22 5.48
CA ALA A 94 21.01 3.60 4.94
C ALA A 94 21.32 2.79 3.67
N VAL A 95 21.63 3.47 2.57
CA VAL A 95 22.09 2.84 1.33
C VAL A 95 23.54 3.22 1.05
N LEU A 96 24.28 2.28 0.45
CA LEU A 96 25.65 2.54 0.02
C LEU A 96 25.64 3.16 -1.39
N GLY A 97 26.08 4.41 -1.49
CA GLY A 97 26.26 5.14 -2.76
C GLY A 97 25.49 6.47 -2.82
N PRO A 98 25.72 7.28 -3.87
CA PRO A 98 24.98 8.52 -4.09
C PRO A 98 23.50 8.27 -4.46
N VAL A 99 22.70 9.34 -4.37
CA VAL A 99 21.30 9.41 -4.84
C VAL A 99 21.24 9.01 -6.33
N GLY A 100 20.23 8.24 -6.72
CA GLY A 100 20.00 7.73 -8.06
C GLY A 100 20.70 6.40 -8.39
N THR A 101 21.29 5.71 -7.41
CA THR A 101 22.01 4.45 -7.63
C THR A 101 21.13 3.21 -7.49
N TYR A 102 21.64 2.06 -7.94
CA TYR A 102 20.93 0.78 -7.82
C TYR A 102 20.62 0.41 -6.36
N SER A 103 21.46 0.81 -5.40
CA SER A 103 21.22 0.61 -3.97
C SER A 103 19.99 1.37 -3.49
N GLU A 104 19.85 2.63 -3.89
CA GLU A 104 18.68 3.45 -3.60
C GLU A 104 17.43 2.88 -4.26
N MET A 105 17.50 2.57 -5.56
CA MET A 105 16.38 1.96 -6.29
C MET A 105 15.91 0.64 -5.66
N ALA A 106 16.84 -0.19 -5.18
CA ALA A 106 16.53 -1.44 -4.50
C ALA A 106 15.84 -1.19 -3.15
N ALA A 107 16.28 -0.18 -2.39
CA ALA A 107 15.64 0.23 -1.15
C ALA A 107 14.21 0.72 -1.40
N VAL A 108 14.00 1.62 -2.36
CA VAL A 108 12.65 2.11 -2.74
C VAL A 108 11.76 0.94 -3.19
N LYS A 109 12.27 0.02 -4.01
CA LYS A 109 11.52 -1.16 -4.46
C LYS A 109 11.11 -2.10 -3.32
N HIS A 110 11.92 -2.19 -2.26
CA HIS A 110 11.67 -3.07 -1.12
C HIS A 110 10.76 -2.43 -0.07
N PHE A 111 11.01 -1.16 0.26
CA PHE A 111 10.37 -0.44 1.38
C PHE A 111 9.24 0.51 0.96
N GLY A 112 9.08 0.78 -0.34
CA GLY A 112 8.10 1.71 -0.91
C GLY A 112 8.67 3.11 -1.17
N GLN A 113 7.89 3.97 -1.84
CA GLN A 113 8.28 5.34 -2.22
C GLN A 113 8.45 6.29 -1.02
N GLU A 114 7.77 6.00 0.11
CA GLU A 114 7.82 6.84 1.32
C GLU A 114 9.01 6.53 2.25
N VAL A 115 9.96 5.71 1.82
CA VAL A 115 11.18 5.40 2.60
C VAL A 115 12.08 6.64 2.71
N ALA A 116 12.64 6.88 3.90
CA ALA A 116 13.66 7.90 4.10
C ALA A 116 15.03 7.25 3.88
N ILE A 117 15.74 7.69 2.83
CA ILE A 117 17.08 7.22 2.47
C ILE A 117 18.12 8.24 2.89
#